data_AF-A0AAV6BVG2-F1
#
_entry.id   AF-A0AAV6BVG2-F1
#
_cell.length_a   1.000
_cell.length_b   1.000
_cell.length_c   1.000
_cell.angle_alpha   90.00
_cell.angle_beta   90.00
_cell.angle_gamma   90.00
#
_symmetry.space_group_name_H-M   'P 1'
#
loop_
_entity.id
_entity.type
_entity.pdbx_description
1 polymer ?
#
loop_
_entity_poly.entity_id
_entity_poly.type
_entity_poly.pdbx_seq_one_letter_code
_entity_poly.pdbx_strand_id
1 'polypeptide(L)' 'MRWRADKTRDKMKRGGLPAPFPAKAWRGNGSGDVCSGCGDVIARADVQVDIDVRGALMLTFHEACYDAWSEFPEAP' A
#
# COMPACT_ATOMS: atom_id res chain seq x y z
N MET A 1 -12.92 -1.07 8.05
CA MET A 1 -11.76 -0.70 7.19
C MET A 1 -10.53 -0.18 7.96
N ARG A 2 -10.62 0.31 9.21
CA ARG A 2 -9.45 0.76 10.00
C ARG A 2 -8.35 -0.30 10.18
N TRP A 3 -8.72 -1.56 10.38
CA TRP A 3 -7.78 -2.66 10.59
C TRP A 3 -6.76 -2.87 9.46
N ARG A 4 -7.14 -2.63 8.19
CA ARG A 4 -6.23 -2.74 7.04
C ARG A 4 -5.12 -1.68 7.09
N ALA A 5 -5.49 -0.44 7.47
CA ALA A 5 -4.54 0.64 7.65
C ALA A 5 -3.60 0.37 8.84
N ASP A 6 -4.14 -0.14 9.96
CA ASP A 6 -3.33 -0.46 11.15
C ASP A 6 -2.31 -1.57 10.87
N LYS A 7 -2.71 -2.63 10.17
CA LYS A 7 -1.76 -3.66 9.68
C LYS A 7 -0.64 -3.08 8.82
N THR A 8 -0.99 -2.15 7.93
CA THR A 8 0.00 -1.51 7.05
C THR A 8 1.00 -0.72 7.89
N ARG A 9 0.54 0.06 8.87
CA ARG A 9 1.41 0.79 9.80
C ARG A 9 2.29 -0.16 10.62
N ASP A 10 1.76 -1.28 11.09
CA ASP A 10 2.54 -2.28 11.82
C ASP A 10 3.61 -2.95 10.94
N LYS A 11 3.29 -3.20 9.66
CA LYS A 11 4.27 -3.70 8.69
C LYS A 11 5.37 -2.67 8.41
N MET A 12 5.02 -1.39 8.30
CA MET A 12 5.97 -0.28 8.16
C MET A 12 6.93 -0.21 9.35
N LYS A 13 6.41 -0.22 10.58
CA LYS A 13 7.23 -0.20 11.81
C LYS A 13 8.23 -1.35 11.91
N ARG A 14 7.92 -2.49 11.29
CA ARG A 14 8.80 -3.68 11.26
C ARG A 14 9.78 -3.68 10.07
N GLY A 15 9.77 -2.65 9.22
CA GLY A 15 10.60 -2.58 8.02
C GLY A 15 10.17 -3.51 6.89
N GLY A 16 8.91 -3.98 6.90
CA GLY A 16 8.39 -4.93 5.90
C GLY A 16 7.95 -4.28 4.58
N LEU A 17 8.11 -2.96 4.46
CA LEU A 17 7.79 -2.16 3.30
C LEU A 17 8.85 -1.05 3.15
N PRO A 18 9.11 -0.57 1.92
CA PRO A 18 9.97 0.58 1.74
C PRO A 18 9.36 1.83 2.41
N ALA A 19 10.22 2.70 2.93
CA ALA A 19 9.82 4.03 3.38
C ALA A 19 9.08 4.77 2.24
N PRO A 20 8.11 5.64 2.53
CA PRO A 20 7.41 6.37 1.49
C PRO A 20 8.36 7.26 0.70
N PHE A 21 8.18 7.30 -0.61
CA PHE A 21 8.96 8.16 -1.50
C PHE A 21 8.04 8.73 -2.59
N PRO A 22 8.42 9.84 -3.23
CA PRO A 22 7.68 10.36 -4.38
C PRO A 22 7.64 9.31 -5.50
N ALA A 23 6.47 8.69 -5.68
CA ALA A 23 6.23 7.64 -6.66
C ALA A 23 5.02 8.01 -7.51
N LYS A 24 5.02 7.55 -8.77
CA LYS A 24 3.81 7.60 -9.58
C LYS A 24 2.82 6.57 -9.05
N ALA A 25 1.60 7.03 -8.77
CA ALA A 25 0.50 6.19 -8.30
C ALA A 25 -0.62 6.16 -9.34
N TRP A 26 -1.14 4.97 -9.64
CA TRP A 26 -2.33 4.76 -10.46
C TRP A 26 -3.46 4.22 -9.59
N ARG A 27 -4.69 4.67 -9.87
CA ARG A 27 -5.88 4.23 -9.16
C ARG A 27 -6.82 3.54 -10.12
N GLY A 28 -7.42 2.44 -9.69
CA GLY A 28 -8.37 1.66 -10.46
C GLY A 28 -9.20 0.73 -9.60
N ASN A 29 -10.00 -0.11 -10.24
CA ASN A 29 -10.72 -1.20 -9.58
C ASN A 29 -9.74 -2.29 -9.13
N GLY A 30 -10.04 -2.95 -8.01
CA GLY A 30 -9.31 -4.12 -7.57
C GLY A 30 -9.19 -5.19 -8.64
N SER A 31 -7.98 -5.73 -8.80
CA SER A 31 -7.70 -6.82 -9.73
C SER A 31 -7.95 -8.20 -9.10
N GLY A 32 -8.03 -8.28 -7.77
CA GLY A 32 -7.94 -9.53 -7.02
C GLY A 32 -6.53 -9.82 -6.47
N ASP A 33 -5.57 -8.90 -6.68
CA ASP A 33 -4.22 -9.04 -6.15
C ASP A 33 -4.18 -8.89 -4.62
N VAL A 34 -3.06 -9.34 -4.03
CA VAL A 34 -2.82 -9.22 -2.59
C VAL A 34 -2.25 -7.83 -2.28
N CYS A 35 -2.89 -7.11 -1.37
CA CYS A 35 -2.42 -5.82 -0.90
C CYS A 35 -1.05 -5.95 -0.22
N SER A 36 -0.07 -5.19 -0.70
CA SER A 36 1.30 -5.15 -0.19
C SER A 36 1.35 -4.65 1.26
N GLY A 37 0.39 -3.81 1.66
CA GLY A 37 0.25 -3.28 3.02
C GLY A 37 -0.29 -4.30 4.02
N CYS A 38 -1.56 -4.64 3.89
CA CYS A 38 -2.28 -5.44 4.88
C CYS A 38 -2.24 -6.95 4.64
N GLY A 39 -1.79 -7.40 3.46
CA GLY A 39 -1.73 -8.80 3.07
C GLY A 39 -3.08 -9.43 2.69
N ASP A 40 -4.17 -8.66 2.68
CA ASP A 40 -5.50 -9.15 2.26
C ASP A 40 -5.72 -8.93 0.76
N VAL A 41 -6.60 -9.72 0.16
CA VAL A 41 -7.00 -9.55 -1.25
C VAL A 41 -7.70 -8.19 -1.47
N ILE A 42 -7.36 -7.53 -2.57
CA ILE A 42 -8.04 -6.35 -3.10
C ILE A 42 -9.21 -6.82 -3.95
N ALA A 43 -10.42 -6.76 -3.39
CA ALA A 43 -11.61 -7.21 -4.09
C ALA A 43 -11.90 -6.29 -5.29
N ARG A 44 -12.58 -6.78 -6.33
CA ARG A 44 -12.95 -5.95 -7.50
C ARG A 44 -13.79 -4.71 -7.19
N ALA A 45 -14.45 -4.71 -6.04
CA ALA A 45 -15.22 -3.58 -5.52
C ALA A 45 -14.37 -2.58 -4.71
N ASP A 46 -13.15 -2.94 -4.31
CA ASP A 46 -12.22 -2.05 -3.63
C ASP A 46 -11.51 -1.14 -4.66
N VAL A 47 -11.09 0.04 -4.21
CA VAL A 47 -10.13 0.87 -4.95
C VAL A 47 -8.73 0.30 -4.75
N GLN A 48 -8.05 0.03 -5.86
CA GLN A 48 -6.65 -0.36 -5.93
C GLN A 48 -5.78 0.85 -6.23
N VAL A 49 -4.65 0.94 -5.53
CA VAL A 49 -3.59 1.92 -5.79
C VAL A 49 -2.30 1.15 -6.09
N ASP A 50 -1.80 1.33 -7.30
CA ASP A 50 -0.55 0.75 -7.74
C ASP A 50 0.53 1.83 -7.76
N ILE A 51 1.69 1.55 -7.15
CA ILE A 51 2.85 2.45 -7.17
C ILE A 51 4.05 1.78 -7.83
N ASP A 52 4.75 2.56 -8.65
CA ASP A 52 6.02 2.16 -9.23
C ASP A 52 7.17 2.38 -8.24
N VAL A 53 7.83 1.29 -7.84
CA VAL A 53 9.07 1.28 -7.08
C VAL A 53 10.25 1.17 -8.06
N ARG A 54 10.78 2.33 -8.43
CA ARG A 54 12.04 2.49 -9.19
C ARG A 54 12.07 1.74 -10.55
N GLY A 55 10.93 1.62 -11.21
CA GLY A 55 10.79 1.05 -12.55
C GLY A 55 10.85 -0.48 -12.61
N ALA A 56 10.90 -1.17 -11.47
CA ALA A 56 11.15 -2.61 -11.41
C ALA A 56 10.13 -3.40 -10.57
N LEU A 57 9.50 -2.79 -9.58
CA LEU A 57 8.54 -3.45 -8.70
C LEU A 57 7.30 -2.58 -8.56
N MET A 58 6.12 -3.19 -8.70
CA MET A 58 4.86 -2.51 -8.44
C MET A 58 4.35 -2.94 -7.07
N LEU A 59 4.14 -1.99 -6.16
CA LEU A 59 3.40 -2.27 -4.93
C LEU A 59 1.93 -1.93 -5.17
N THR A 60 1.07 -2.89 -4.88
CA THR A 60 -0.38 -2.71 -4.95
C THR A 60 -0.99 -2.58 -3.57
N PHE A 61 -1.96 -1.69 -3.40
CA PHE A 61 -2.61 -1.41 -2.12
C PHE A 61 -4.11 -1.22 -2.29
N HIS A 62 -4.88 -1.49 -1.22
CA HIS A 62 -6.15 -0.78 -1.05
C HIS A 62 -5.88 0.71 -0.85
N GLU A 63 -6.83 1.57 -1.21
CA GLU A 63 -6.73 3.02 -0.97
C GLU A 63 -6.34 3.39 0.48
N ALA A 64 -7.06 2.88 1.48
CA ALA A 64 -6.75 3.17 2.89
C ALA A 64 -5.38 2.62 3.35
N CYS A 65 -4.84 1.60 2.68
CA CYS A 65 -3.50 1.08 2.95
C CYS A 65 -2.44 1.97 2.32
N TYR A 66 -2.69 2.47 1.11
CA TYR A 66 -1.83 3.44 0.44
C TYR A 66 -1.71 4.72 1.28
N ASP A 67 -2.81 5.27 1.78
CA ASP A 67 -2.79 6.49 2.59
C ASP A 67 -1.93 6.28 3.85
N ALA A 68 -2.16 5.17 4.56
CA ALA A 68 -1.40 4.81 5.75
C ALA A 68 0.10 4.58 5.49
N TRP A 69 0.45 4.08 4.31
CA TRP A 69 1.84 4.00 3.86
C TRP A 69 2.38 5.39 3.57
N SER A 70 1.72 6.19 2.72
CA SER A 70 2.20 7.50 2.26
C SER A 70 2.40 8.54 3.36
N GLU A 71 1.61 8.46 4.42
CA GLU A 71 1.69 9.33 5.61
C GLU A 71 2.68 8.80 6.66
N PHE A 72 3.25 7.61 6.47
CA PHE A 72 4.16 7.03 7.45
C PHE A 72 5.46 7.84 7.48
N PRO A 73 5.88 8.36 8.64
CA PRO A 73 7.09 9.16 8.73
C PRO A 73 8.30 8.32 8.35
N GLU A 74 9.27 8.94 7.66
CA GLU A 74 10.59 8.32 7.53
C GLU A 74 11.13 8.00 8.94
N ALA A 75 11.80 6.85 9.08
CA ALA A 75 12.47 6.53 10.33
C ALA A 75 13.51 7.64 10.61
N PRO A 76 13.58 8.15 11.85
CA PRO A 76 14.48 9.24 12.21
C PRO A 76 15.96 8.89 12.01
#